data_AF-A0A925U9F9-F1
#
_entry.id   AF-A0A925U9F9-F1
#
_cell.length_a   1.000
_cell.length_b   1.000
_cell.length_c   1.000
_cell.angle_alpha   90.00
_cell.angle_beta   90.00
_cell.angle_gamma   90.00
#
_symmetry.space_group_name_H-M   'P 1'
#
loop_
_entity.id
_entity.type
_entity.pdbx_description
1 polymer ?
#
loop_
_entity_poly.entity_id
_entity_poly.type
_entity_poly.pdbx_seq_one_letter_code
_entity_poly.pdbx_strand_id
1 'polypeptide(L)'
;MPDVTASGVSLLQAIKHERRVEFGMESLRYYDLVRWGDYMAELTRKRALAPAPYQAVPVLLAYTNINLQANALKVSIDGPGTNKIPLLPIPQVETDVWGLKPNPGY
;
A
#
# COMPACT_ATOMS: atom_id res chain seq x y z
N MET A 1 23.90 20.85 -5.00
CA MET A 1 22.73 20.19 -5.62
C MET A 1 22.19 21.11 -6.71
N PRO A 2 21.58 20.58 -7.79
CA PRO A 2 20.97 21.43 -8.81
C PRO A 2 19.79 22.24 -8.25
N ASP A 3 19.46 23.35 -8.90
CA ASP A 3 18.35 24.21 -8.49
C ASP A 3 17.00 23.50 -8.64
N VAL A 4 16.12 23.67 -7.64
CA VAL A 4 14.77 23.13 -7.66
C VAL A 4 13.87 24.07 -8.47
N THR A 5 13.55 23.66 -9.70
CA THR A 5 12.71 24.44 -10.62
C THR A 5 11.24 23.98 -10.65
N ALA A 6 10.91 22.86 -10.01
CA ALA A 6 9.56 22.31 -9.96
C ALA A 6 8.73 22.92 -8.82
N SER A 7 7.41 22.99 -9.00
CA SER A 7 6.47 23.52 -7.99
C SER A 7 5.16 22.74 -7.94
N GLY A 8 4.44 22.79 -6.82
CA GLY A 8 3.12 22.16 -6.68
C GLY A 8 3.15 20.65 -6.89
N VAL A 9 2.29 20.13 -7.76
CA VAL A 9 2.16 18.68 -8.01
C VAL A 9 3.44 18.07 -8.59
N SER A 10 4.14 18.77 -9.50
CA SER A 10 5.37 18.25 -10.10
C SER A 10 6.48 18.11 -9.06
N LEU A 11 6.60 19.09 -8.16
CA LEU A 11 7.53 19.01 -7.03
C LEU A 11 7.19 17.84 -6.10
N LEU A 12 5.91 17.65 -5.78
CA LEU A 12 5.49 16.52 -4.94
C LEU A 12 5.82 15.18 -5.58
N GLN A 13 5.61 15.02 -6.90
CA GLN A 13 5.96 13.78 -7.59
C GLN A 13 7.47 13.55 -7.63
N ALA A 14 8.27 14.59 -7.82
CA ALA A 14 9.73 14.51 -7.72
C ALA A 14 10.16 14.04 -6.32
N ILE A 15 9.61 14.63 -5.25
CA ILE A 15 9.89 14.20 -3.86
C ILE A 15 9.51 12.73 -3.63
N LYS A 16 8.32 12.30 -4.11
CA LYS A 16 7.88 10.90 -3.98
C LYS A 16 8.78 9.92 -4.77
N HIS A 17 9.33 10.37 -5.89
CA HIS A 17 10.27 9.61 -6.70
C HIS A 17 11.60 9.45 -5.97
N GLU A 18 12.23 10.55 -5.55
CA GLU A 18 13.52 10.53 -4.84
C GLU A 18 13.47 9.66 -3.59
N ARG A 19 12.42 9.78 -2.78
CA ARG A 19 12.25 8.92 -1.59
C ARG A 19 12.23 7.42 -1.91
N ARG A 20 11.73 7.04 -3.09
CA ARG A 20 11.71 5.64 -3.53
C ARG A 20 13.09 5.18 -4.02
N VAL A 21 13.86 6.07 -4.62
CA VAL A 21 15.21 5.79 -5.12
C VAL A 21 16.18 5.70 -3.94
N GLU A 22 16.20 6.72 -3.08
CA GLU A 22 17.13 6.83 -1.96
C GLU A 22 16.86 5.78 -0.86
N PHE A 23 15.61 5.62 -0.44
CA PHE A 23 15.24 4.68 0.65
C PHE A 23 14.71 3.35 0.11
N GLY A 24 15.27 2.90 -1.02
CA GLY A 24 14.91 1.63 -1.64
C GLY A 24 15.19 0.47 -0.70
N MET A 25 14.20 -0.42 -0.51
CA MET A 25 14.30 -1.61 0.36
C MET A 25 14.45 -1.33 1.88
N GLU A 26 14.29 -0.09 2.34
CA GLU A 26 14.35 0.27 3.77
C GLU A 26 12.98 0.24 4.46
N SER A 27 12.03 -0.55 3.96
CA SER A 27 10.67 -0.72 4.54
C SER A 27 9.81 0.56 4.65
N LEU A 28 10.25 1.70 4.13
CA LEU A 28 9.50 2.97 4.19
C LEU A 28 8.39 3.08 3.15
N ARG A 29 8.51 2.36 2.03
CA ARG A 29 7.62 2.52 0.88
C ARG A 29 6.15 2.26 1.23
N TYR A 30 5.86 1.33 2.12
CA TYR A 30 4.50 1.05 2.57
C TYR A 30 3.88 2.27 3.26
N TYR A 31 4.54 2.78 4.30
CA TYR A 31 4.06 3.92 5.08
C TYR A 31 3.91 5.19 4.23
N ASP A 32 4.83 5.40 3.30
CA ASP A 32 4.76 6.50 2.34
C ASP A 32 3.51 6.42 1.45
N LEU A 33 3.23 5.26 0.87
CA LEU A 33 2.05 5.06 0.05
C LEU A 33 0.75 5.24 0.83
N VAL A 34 0.70 4.74 2.07
CA VAL A 34 -0.49 4.85 2.92
C VAL A 34 -0.72 6.30 3.32
N ARG A 35 0.29 7.01 3.83
CA ARG A 35 0.11 8.41 4.28
C ARG A 35 -0.18 9.38 3.13
N TRP A 36 0.27 9.07 1.92
CA TRP A 36 -0.02 9.89 0.73
C TRP A 36 -1.37 9.56 0.07
N GLY A 37 -2.02 8.46 0.45
CA GLY A 37 -3.26 8.00 -0.19
C GLY A 37 -3.06 7.31 -1.54
N ASP A 38 -1.83 6.97 -1.90
CA ASP A 38 -1.51 6.33 -3.19
C ASP A 38 -1.59 4.80 -3.11
N TYR A 39 -1.67 4.23 -1.91
CA TYR A 39 -1.54 2.79 -1.68
C TYR A 39 -2.52 1.94 -2.50
N MET A 40 -3.80 2.32 -2.52
CA MET A 40 -4.83 1.57 -3.24
C MET A 40 -4.62 1.61 -4.75
N ALA A 41 -4.20 2.76 -5.30
CA ALA A 41 -3.88 2.91 -6.72
C ALA A 41 -2.64 2.09 -7.09
N GLU A 42 -1.62 2.05 -6.23
CA GLU A 42 -0.40 1.27 -6.45
C GLU A 42 -0.69 -0.24 -6.45
N LEU A 43 -1.59 -0.74 -5.60
CA LEU A 43 -2.03 -2.14 -5.64
C LEU A 43 -2.69 -2.49 -6.97
N THR A 44 -3.56 -1.62 -7.48
CA THR A 44 -4.18 -1.79 -8.80
C THR A 44 -3.14 -1.75 -9.92
N ARG A 45 -2.17 -0.83 -9.86
CA ARG A 45 -1.05 -0.74 -10.81
C ARG A 45 -0.19 -2.01 -10.78
N LYS A 46 0.12 -2.53 -9.59
CA LYS A 46 0.90 -3.76 -9.41
C LYS A 46 0.18 -4.99 -9.96
N ARG A 47 -1.15 -5.07 -9.76
CA ARG A 47 -1.97 -6.10 -10.38
C ARG A 47 -1.95 -6.01 -11.91
N ALA A 48 -2.08 -4.81 -12.47
CA ALA A 48 -2.07 -4.59 -13.92
C ALA A 48 -0.71 -4.90 -14.57
N LEU A 49 0.38 -4.69 -13.84
CA LEU A 49 1.75 -5.03 -14.28
C LEU A 49 2.15 -6.47 -13.95
N ALA A 50 1.31 -7.23 -13.25
CA ALA A 50 1.60 -8.62 -13.00
C ALA A 50 1.62 -9.36 -14.34
N PRO A 51 2.72 -10.09 -14.67
CA PRO A 51 2.76 -10.86 -15.89
C PRO A 51 1.60 -11.86 -15.89
N ALA A 52 1.01 -12.11 -17.07
CA ALA A 52 0.12 -13.25 -17.24
C ALA A 52 0.85 -14.51 -16.74
N PRO A 53 0.18 -15.41 -16.01
CA PRO A 53 0.82 -16.61 -15.50
C PRO A 53 1.51 -17.33 -16.66
N TYR A 54 2.83 -17.43 -16.60
CA TYR A 54 3.58 -18.22 -17.56
C TYR A 54 3.14 -19.67 -17.40
N GLN A 55 2.82 -20.32 -18.53
CA GLN A 55 2.18 -21.64 -18.58
C GLN A 55 2.73 -22.58 -17.48
N ALA A 56 1.84 -22.97 -16.56
CA ALA A 56 2.03 -24.02 -15.56
C ALA A 56 3.14 -23.83 -14.49
N VAL A 57 3.64 -22.62 -14.22
CA VAL A 57 4.52 -22.40 -13.04
C VAL A 57 3.72 -21.77 -11.90
N PRO A 58 3.19 -22.55 -10.93
CA PRO A 58 2.36 -22.06 -9.82
C PRO A 58 3.11 -21.18 -8.79
N VAL A 59 4.40 -20.88 -9.02
CA VAL A 59 5.28 -20.21 -8.06
C VAL A 59 5.46 -18.72 -8.36
N LEU A 60 5.11 -18.25 -9.56
CA LEU A 60 5.09 -16.82 -9.83
C LEU A 60 3.85 -16.24 -9.14
N LEU A 61 4.05 -15.31 -8.20
CA LEU A 61 3.00 -14.55 -7.49
C LEU A 61 2.20 -13.71 -8.50
N ALA A 62 1.39 -14.37 -9.33
CA ALA A 62 0.51 -13.77 -10.29
C ALA A 62 -0.76 -13.35 -9.55
N TYR A 63 -0.74 -12.14 -9.01
CA TYR A 63 -1.94 -11.51 -8.43
C TYR A 63 -3.01 -11.17 -9.48
N THR A 64 -2.90 -11.67 -10.72
CA THR A 64 -3.83 -11.40 -11.82
C THR A 64 -5.27 -11.79 -11.45
N ASN A 65 -5.42 -12.93 -10.75
CA ASN A 65 -6.71 -13.48 -10.35
C ASN A 65 -7.21 -12.96 -9.00
N ILE A 66 -6.45 -12.10 -8.32
CA ILE A 66 -6.79 -11.57 -6.99
C ILE A 66 -7.04 -10.07 -7.09
N ASN A 67 -8.18 -9.61 -6.58
CA ASN A 67 -8.41 -8.18 -6.43
C ASN A 67 -7.70 -7.65 -5.18
N LEU A 68 -6.42 -7.29 -5.35
CA LEU A 68 -5.56 -6.78 -4.28
C LEU A 68 -6.17 -5.55 -3.57
N GLN A 69 -6.69 -4.61 -4.36
CA GLN A 69 -7.30 -3.39 -3.83
C GLN A 69 -8.54 -3.72 -3.00
N ALA A 70 -9.44 -4.56 -3.51
CA ALA A 70 -10.65 -4.93 -2.78
C ALA A 70 -10.32 -5.69 -1.48
N ASN A 71 -9.28 -6.53 -1.47
CA ASN A 71 -8.85 -7.22 -0.25
C ASN A 71 -8.27 -6.24 0.77
N ALA A 72 -7.41 -5.32 0.35
CA ALA A 72 -6.87 -4.30 1.25
C ALA A 72 -7.97 -3.39 1.84
N LEU A 73 -9.00 -3.05 1.05
CA LEU A 73 -10.12 -2.22 1.52
C LEU A 73 -10.94 -2.88 2.64
N LYS A 74 -11.04 -4.22 2.67
CA LYS A 74 -11.78 -4.95 3.74
C LYS A 74 -11.15 -4.76 5.12
N VAL A 75 -9.84 -4.54 5.16
CA VAL A 75 -9.05 -4.38 6.39
C VAL A 75 -8.63 -2.93 6.65
N SER A 76 -9.27 -1.99 5.97
CA SER A 76 -8.93 -0.56 6.06
C SER A 76 -9.98 0.25 6.81
N ILE A 77 -9.53 1.29 7.48
CA ILE A 77 -10.37 2.36 8.03
C ILE A 77 -10.28 3.62 7.17
N ASP A 78 -11.21 4.54 7.39
CA ASP A 78 -11.17 5.88 6.79
C ASP A 78 -10.10 6.74 7.48
N GLY A 79 -9.19 7.28 6.66
CA GLY A 79 -8.24 8.30 7.07
C GLY A 79 -8.70 9.71 6.69
N PRO A 80 -7.85 10.72 6.90
CA PRO A 80 -8.15 12.08 6.48
C PRO A 80 -8.43 12.17 4.96
N GLY A 81 -9.48 12.92 4.60
CA GLY A 81 -9.90 13.10 3.22
C GLY A 81 -10.44 11.80 2.59
N THR A 82 -9.87 11.39 1.47
CA THR A 82 -10.26 10.17 0.75
C THR A 82 -9.33 8.98 1.03
N ASN A 83 -8.40 9.14 1.99
CA ASN A 83 -7.37 8.14 2.26
C ASN A 83 -7.96 6.91 2.97
N LYS A 84 -7.46 5.73 2.62
CA LYS A 84 -7.80 4.45 3.26
C LYS A 84 -6.55 3.91 3.95
N ILE A 85 -6.67 3.60 5.22
CA ILE A 85 -5.56 3.17 6.06
C ILE A 85 -5.75 1.69 6.39
N PRO A 86 -4.98 0.78 5.76
CA PRO A 86 -5.01 -0.63 6.13
C PRO A 86 -4.45 -0.82 7.54
N LEU A 87 -5.12 -1.63 8.34
CA LEU A 87 -4.69 -1.98 9.69
C LEU A 87 -4.24 -3.43 9.75
N LEU A 88 -3.30 -3.72 10.65
CA LEU A 88 -2.92 -5.09 10.99
C LEU A 88 -3.93 -5.67 12.00
N PRO A 89 -4.08 -6.99 12.11
CA PRO A 89 -4.91 -7.58 13.16
C PRO A 89 -4.38 -7.20 14.54
N ILE A 90 -5.31 -6.96 15.46
CA ILE A 90 -4.98 -6.93 16.89
C ILE A 90 -4.82 -8.39 17.32
N PRO A 91 -3.76 -8.76 18.07
CA PRO A 91 -3.59 -10.13 18.55
C PRO A 91 -4.83 -10.63 19.31
N GLN A 92 -5.28 -11.84 19.00
CA GLN A 92 -6.52 -12.40 19.57
C GLN A 92 -6.49 -12.43 21.11
N VAL A 93 -5.33 -12.73 21.69
CA VAL A 93 -5.16 -12.72 23.15
C VAL A 93 -5.45 -11.35 23.74
N GLU A 94 -5.10 -10.25 23.05
CA GLU A 94 -5.39 -8.90 23.51
C GLU A 94 -6.87 -8.57 23.39
N THR A 95 -7.53 -8.97 22.30
CA THR A 95 -8.98 -8.76 22.16
C THR A 95 -9.77 -9.54 23.21
N ASP A 96 -9.35 -10.76 23.52
CA ASP A 96 -10.04 -11.64 24.48
C ASP A 96 -9.83 -11.19 25.92
N VAL A 97 -8.58 -10.86 26.29
CA VAL A 97 -8.23 -10.53 27.67
C VAL A 97 -8.61 -9.10 28.03
N TRP A 98 -8.50 -8.16 27.08
CA TRP A 98 -8.68 -6.73 27.35
C TRP A 98 -10.03 -6.21 26.84
N GLY A 99 -10.84 -7.07 26.21
CA GLY A 99 -12.13 -6.68 25.64
C GLY A 99 -11.99 -5.66 24.49
N LEU A 100 -10.83 -5.64 23.81
CA LEU A 100 -10.62 -4.76 22.67
C LEU A 100 -11.41 -5.26 21.46
N LYS A 101 -12.00 -4.33 20.72
CA LYS A 101 -12.64 -4.65 19.45
C LYS A 101 -11.56 -4.91 18.38
N PRO A 102 -11.61 -6.02 17.62
CA PRO A 102 -10.66 -6.28 16.54
C PRO A 102 -10.75 -5.21 15.44
N ASN A 103 -9.64 -5.03 14.73
CA ASN A 103 -9.62 -4.20 13.53
C ASN A 103 -10.52 -4.79 12.43
N PRO A 104 -11.11 -3.97 11.54
CA PRO A 104 -12.01 -4.46 10.51
C PRO A 104 -11.38 -5.55 9.65
N GLY A 105 -12.17 -6.56 9.27
CA GLY A 105 -11.76 -7.62 8.36
C GLY A 105 -10.88 -8.72 8.96
N TYR A 106 -10.65 -8.71 10.27
CA TYR A 106 -9.97 -9.76 11.04
C TYR A 106 -10.89 -10.39 12.09
#